data_AF-A0A2K8T6L4-F1
#
_entry.id   AF-A0A2K8T6L4-F1
#
_cell.length_a   1.000
_cell.length_b   1.000
_cell.length_c   1.000
_cell.angle_alpha   90.00
_cell.angle_beta   90.00
_cell.angle_gamma   90.00
#
_symmetry.space_group_name_H-M   'P 1'
#
loop_
_entity.id
_entity.type
_entity.pdbx_description
1 polymer ?
#
loop_
_entity_poly.entity_id
_entity_poly.type
_entity_poly.pdbx_seq_one_letter_code
_entity_poly.pdbx_strand_id
1 'polypeptide(L)' 'MKTAIDSFERGIEPVIIEDACFSAGGQQAHDAGIFLLKRNIGKNQIQMSNQILEKIS' A
#
# COMPACT_ATOMS: atom_id res chain seq x y z
N MET A 1 2.82 -6.14 2.28
CA MET A 1 4.09 -5.50 1.84
C MET A 1 4.83 -6.31 0.79
N LYS A 2 5.33 -7.53 1.09
CA LYS A 2 6.14 -8.34 0.15
C LYS A 2 5.49 -8.48 -1.24
N THR A 3 4.23 -8.89 -1.30
CA THR A 3 3.48 -9.01 -2.55
C THR A 3 3.44 -7.74 -3.38
N ALA A 4 3.30 -6.56 -2.74
CA ALA A 4 3.24 -5.29 -3.46
C ALA A 4 4.57 -4.96 -4.15
N ILE A 5 5.69 -5.19 -3.44
CA ILE A 5 7.03 -4.99 -3.99
C ILE A 5 7.27 -5.98 -5.14
N ASP A 6 6.94 -7.25 -4.95
CA ASP A 6 7.14 -8.28 -5.99
C ASP A 6 6.30 -8.00 -7.25
N SER A 7 5.08 -7.51 -7.10
CA SER A 7 4.24 -7.08 -8.23
C SER A 7 4.89 -5.92 -8.98
N PHE A 8 5.38 -4.91 -8.26
CA PHE A 8 6.05 -3.75 -8.86
C PHE A 8 7.32 -4.14 -9.63
N GLU A 9 8.15 -5.02 -9.05
CA GLU A 9 9.35 -5.56 -9.70
C GLU A 9 9.04 -6.35 -10.99
N ARG A 10 7.81 -6.86 -11.11
CA ARG A 10 7.31 -7.55 -12.32
C ARG A 10 6.61 -6.61 -13.31
N GLY A 11 6.65 -5.29 -13.09
CA GLY A 11 6.01 -4.29 -13.95
C GLY A 11 4.50 -4.18 -13.77
N ILE A 12 3.93 -4.76 -12.70
CA ILE A 12 2.53 -4.58 -12.33
C ILE A 12 2.47 -3.43 -11.32
N GLU A 13 1.64 -2.42 -11.58
CA GLU A 13 1.51 -1.27 -10.68
C GLU A 13 0.53 -1.59 -9.53
N PRO A 14 1.00 -1.87 -8.30
CA PRO A 14 0.10 -2.29 -7.21
C PRO A 14 -0.64 -1.08 -6.63
N VAL A 15 -1.91 -1.23 -6.26
CA VAL A 15 -2.65 -0.24 -5.46
C VAL A 15 -2.91 -0.83 -4.08
N ILE A 16 -2.39 -0.18 -3.04
CA ILE A 16 -2.52 -0.60 -1.65
C ILE A 16 -3.56 0.28 -0.96
N ILE A 17 -4.56 -0.37 -0.37
CA ILE A 17 -5.61 0.27 0.41
C ILE A 17 -5.16 0.25 1.89
N GLU A 18 -4.60 1.35 2.37
CA GLU A 18 -3.90 1.44 3.67
C GLU A 18 -4.83 1.10 4.85
N ASP A 19 -6.02 1.67 4.88
CA ASP A 19 -7.06 1.44 5.89
C ASP A 19 -7.75 0.07 5.81
N ALA A 20 -7.44 -0.72 4.78
CA ALA A 20 -7.84 -2.13 4.69
C ALA A 20 -6.71 -3.10 5.09
N CYS A 21 -5.55 -2.58 5.52
CA CYS A 21 -4.38 -3.38 5.90
C CYS A 21 -4.14 -3.34 7.41
N PHE A 22 -3.78 -4.49 7.99
CA PHE A 22 -3.37 -4.60 9.39
C PHE A 22 -1.96 -5.20 9.50
N SER A 23 -1.21 -4.80 10.53
CA SER A 23 0.10 -5.37 10.85
C SER A 23 0.09 -5.97 12.26
N ALA A 24 0.39 -7.27 12.36
CA ALA A 24 0.46 -7.97 13.66
C ALA A 24 1.51 -7.39 14.62
N GLY A 25 2.54 -6.71 14.10
CA GLY A 25 3.54 -5.99 14.89
C GLY A 25 3.05 -4.66 15.48
N GLY A 26 1.75 -4.34 15.38
CA GLY A 26 1.15 -3.12 15.88
C GLY A 26 1.39 -1.90 14.99
N GLN A 27 1.00 -0.73 15.49
CA GLN A 27 0.98 0.51 14.70
C GLN A 27 2.37 0.90 14.19
N GLN A 28 3.41 0.80 15.02
CA GLN A 28 4.77 1.15 14.61
C GLN A 28 5.25 0.30 13.42
N ALA A 29 4.94 -1.01 13.42
CA ALA A 29 5.26 -1.89 12.31
C ALA A 29 4.44 -1.58 11.06
N HIS A 30 3.16 -1.22 11.24
CA HIS A 30 2.30 -0.75 10.14
C HIS A 30 2.89 0.50 9.48
N ASP A 31 3.18 1.54 10.25
CA ASP A 31 3.71 2.80 9.75
C ASP A 31 5.06 2.62 9.04
N ALA A 32 5.94 1.76 9.60
CA ALA A 32 7.20 1.39 8.97
C ALA A 32 6.98 0.67 7.63
N GLY A 33 6.01 -0.24 7.56
CA GLY A 33 5.63 -0.93 6.33
C GLY A 33 5.11 0.02 5.26
N ILE A 34 4.24 0.97 5.65
CA ILE A 34 3.72 2.00 4.74
C ILE A 34 4.84 2.94 4.27
N PHE A 35 5.74 3.35 5.17
CA PHE A 35 6.91 4.14 4.82
C PHE A 35 7.77 3.45 3.75
N LEU A 36 8.07 2.15 3.95
CA LEU A 36 8.83 1.36 2.99
C LEU A 36 8.09 1.21 1.66
N LEU A 37 6.78 0.98 1.67
CA LEU A 37 5.99 0.90 0.44
C LEU A 37 6.03 2.23 -0.32
N LYS A 38 5.79 3.37 0.34
CA LYS A 38 5.87 4.72 -0.27
C LYS A 38 7.23 4.98 -0.91
N ARG A 39 8.31 4.48 -0.32
CA ARG A 39 9.68 4.58 -0.86
C ARG A 39 9.92 3.69 -2.07
N ASN A 40 9.46 2.44 -2.03
CA ASN A 40 9.81 1.43 -3.04
C ASN A 40 8.89 1.45 -4.27
N ILE A 41 7.59 1.66 -4.07
CA ILE A 41 6.59 1.58 -5.15
C ILE A 41 5.92 2.94 -5.45
N GLY A 42 6.29 4.00 -4.72
CA GLY A 42 5.76 5.35 -4.91
C GLY A 42 4.56 5.67 -4.01
N LYS A 43 4.44 6.95 -3.65
CA LYS A 43 3.39 7.44 -2.73
C LYS A 43 1.98 7.33 -3.31
N ASN A 44 1.84 7.46 -4.63
CA ASN A 44 0.55 7.41 -5.31
C ASN A 44 -0.08 6.01 -5.29
N GLN A 45 0.72 4.97 -5.04
CA GLN A 45 0.24 3.60 -4.92
C GLN A 45 -0.39 3.29 -3.57
N ILE A 46 -0.31 4.20 -2.59
CA ILE A 46 -0.92 4.03 -1.27
C ILE A 46 -2.14 4.95 -1.20
N GLN A 47 -3.32 4.35 -1.06
CA GLN A 47 -4.61 5.04 -1.13
C GLN A 47 -5.47 4.60 0.06
N MET A 48 -6.44 5.44 0.43
CA MET A 48 -7.50 5.10 1.37
C MET A 48 -8.70 4.51 0.63
N SER A 49 -9.48 3.68 1.30
CA SER A 49 -10.63 2.99 0.71
C SER A 49 -11.64 3.96 0.07
N ASN A 50 -11.94 5.08 0.74
CA ASN A 50 -12.83 6.12 0.22
C ASN A 50 -12.34 6.72 -1.11
N GLN A 51 -11.04 7.00 -1.23
CA GLN A 51 -10.43 7.56 -2.46
C GLN A 51 -10.53 6.60 -3.64
N ILE A 52 -10.54 5.29 -3.39
CA ILE A 52 -10.71 4.27 -4.42
C ILE A 52 -12.17 4.13 -4.81
N LEU A 53 -13.08 4.07 -3.83
CA LEU A 53 -14.52 3.94 -4.08
C LEU A 53 -15.06 5.11 -4.92
N GLU A 54 -14.58 6.33 -4.68
CA GLU A 54 -14.92 7.52 -5.48
C GLU A 54 -14.48 7.41 -6.95
N LYS A 55 -13.41 6.67 -7.26
CA LYS A 55 -12.89 6.54 -8.64
C LYS A 55 -13.60 5.47 -9.47
N ILE A 56 -14.30 4.55 -8.81
CA ILE A 56 -14.92 3.37 -9.45
C ILE A 56 -16.45 3.42 -9.43
N SER A 57 -17.03 4.43 -8.77
CA SER A 57 -18.46 4.73 -8.82
C SER A 57 -18.78 5.56 -10.06
#